data_AF-A0AA90UUQ6-F1
#
_entry.id   AF-A0AA90UUQ6-F1
#
_cell.length_a   1.000
_cell.length_b   1.000
_cell.length_c   1.000
_cell.angle_alpha   90.00
_cell.angle_beta   90.00
_cell.angle_gamma   90.00
#
_symmetry.space_group_name_H-M   'P 1'
#
loop_
_entity.id
_entity.type
_entity.pdbx_description
1 polymer ?
#
loop_
_entity_poly.entity_id
_entity_poly.type
_entity_poly.pdbx_seq_one_letter_code
_entity_poly.pdbx_strand_id
1 'polypeptide(L)'
;MEQNNKQTMPCFELGNLYVFKEEDEDGELTIIGKLIAKNESQDTLTFGNQYEIETEKFVTDQAFDLRISTNKELREATEDEAILFQNAFTLWKKSKNQPSFRTFDKVLVRNSDEHKWRPAIFARTRIGESPYKYNALLLCTGHVGDFIQCIPYKGNEKMAFTTAPF
;
A
#
# COMPACT_ATOMS: atom_id res chain seq x y z
N MET A 1 -44.72 19.35 22.76
CA MET A 1 -43.91 18.11 22.70
C MET A 1 -42.90 18.31 21.60
N GLU A 2 -41.67 18.68 21.93
CA GLU A 2 -40.56 18.69 20.97
C GLU A 2 -39.49 17.79 21.59
N GLN A 3 -39.52 16.51 21.21
CA GLN A 3 -38.41 15.61 21.49
C GLN A 3 -37.28 16.04 20.57
N ASN A 4 -36.42 16.92 21.08
CA ASN A 4 -35.08 17.15 20.54
C ASN A 4 -34.32 15.83 20.62
N ASN A 5 -34.43 15.02 19.57
CA ASN A 5 -33.63 13.83 19.35
C ASN A 5 -32.21 14.30 19.00
N LYS A 6 -31.49 14.85 19.99
CA LYS A 6 -30.05 15.07 19.91
C LYS A 6 -29.44 13.69 19.88
N GLN A 7 -29.28 13.14 18.67
CA GLN A 7 -28.42 12.02 18.40
C GLN A 7 -27.04 12.43 18.92
N THR A 8 -26.67 11.94 20.11
CA THR A 8 -25.35 12.15 20.69
C THR A 8 -24.35 11.59 19.70
N MET A 9 -23.72 12.49 18.93
CA MET A 9 -22.67 12.12 18.00
C MET A 9 -21.61 11.34 18.79
N PRO A 10 -21.12 10.20 18.27
CA PRO A 10 -19.99 9.49 18.88
C PRO A 10 -18.84 10.47 19.09
N CYS A 11 -18.14 10.39 20.23
CA CYS A 11 -16.92 11.16 20.41
C CYS A 11 -15.85 10.55 19.50
N PHE A 12 -15.67 11.12 18.31
CA PHE A 12 -14.66 10.65 17.36
C PHE A 12 -13.25 11.03 17.82
N GLU A 13 -12.37 10.04 17.89
CA GLU A 13 -10.98 10.18 18.33
C GLU A 13 -10.02 10.11 17.13
N LEU A 14 -9.17 11.12 17.01
CA LEU A 14 -8.17 11.18 15.95
C LEU A 14 -7.18 10.03 16.10
N GLY A 15 -6.87 9.37 14.98
CA GLY A 15 -5.96 8.23 14.95
C GLY A 15 -6.64 6.86 15.08
N ASN A 16 -7.89 6.81 15.53
CA ASN A 16 -8.65 5.56 15.60
C ASN A 16 -9.14 5.14 14.20
N LEU A 17 -9.47 3.86 14.08
CA LEU A 17 -10.02 3.27 12.87
C LEU A 17 -11.54 3.24 12.98
N TYR A 18 -12.21 3.62 11.91
CA TYR A 18 -13.66 3.58 11.81
C TYR A 18 -14.08 2.79 10.57
N VAL A 19 -15.23 2.14 10.67
CA VAL A 19 -15.87 1.41 9.59
C VAL A 19 -17.07 2.21 9.11
N PHE A 20 -17.18 2.39 7.80
CA PHE A 20 -18.31 3.04 7.15
C PHE A 20 -18.59 2.37 5.82
N LYS A 21 -19.78 2.64 5.27
CA LYS A 21 -20.16 2.18 3.94
C LYS A 21 -20.13 3.32 2.94
N GLU A 22 -19.76 3.03 1.72
CA GLU A 22 -19.81 3.95 0.60
C GLU A 22 -20.46 3.27 -0.60
N GLU A 23 -21.32 3.97 -1.34
CA GLU A 23 -21.87 3.48 -2.59
C GLU A 23 -20.95 3.91 -3.74
N ASP A 24 -20.52 2.96 -4.57
CA ASP A 24 -19.78 3.21 -5.81
C ASP A 24 -20.55 2.69 -7.04
N GLU A 25 -19.88 2.67 -8.20
CA GLU A 25 -20.49 2.19 -9.45
C GLU A 25 -20.82 0.67 -9.42
N ASP A 26 -20.17 -0.10 -8.54
CA ASP A 26 -20.25 -1.55 -8.45
C ASP A 26 -21.08 -2.05 -7.24
N GLY A 27 -21.43 -1.19 -6.27
CA GLY A 27 -22.34 -1.49 -5.16
C GLY A 27 -22.05 -0.74 -3.85
N GLU A 28 -22.54 -1.28 -2.73
CA GLU A 28 -22.13 -0.82 -1.39
C GLU A 28 -20.77 -1.46 -1.04
N LEU A 29 -19.78 -0.63 -0.72
CA LEU A 29 -18.46 -1.01 -0.21
C LEU A 29 -18.35 -0.76 1.28
N THR A 30 -17.65 -1.65 1.99
CA THR A 30 -17.32 -1.50 3.41
C THR A 30 -15.86 -1.09 3.55
N ILE A 31 -15.65 0.10 4.12
CA ILE A 31 -14.34 0.74 4.20
C ILE A 31 -13.91 0.87 5.67
N ILE A 32 -12.67 0.46 5.95
CA ILE A 32 -11.98 0.74 7.21
C ILE A 32 -11.04 1.92 6.98
N GLY A 33 -11.31 3.06 7.61
CA GLY A 33 -10.52 4.28 7.46
C GLY A 33 -9.87 4.73 8.76
N LYS A 34 -8.64 5.26 8.68
CA LYS A 34 -8.01 5.96 9.81
C LYS A 34 -8.43 7.43 9.87
N LEU A 35 -9.05 7.85 10.96
CA LEU A 35 -9.45 9.25 11.14
C LEU A 35 -8.23 10.15 11.33
N ILE A 36 -8.09 11.18 10.49
CA ILE A 36 -6.95 12.12 10.52
C ILE A 36 -7.34 13.57 10.78
N ALA A 37 -8.58 13.96 10.48
CA ALA A 37 -9.11 15.26 10.87
C ALA A 37 -10.62 15.15 11.14
N LYS A 38 -11.14 16.05 11.97
CA LYS A 38 -12.58 16.14 12.23
C LYS A 38 -13.01 17.60 12.19
N ASN A 39 -14.06 17.86 11.43
CA ASN A 39 -14.74 19.14 11.38
C ASN A 39 -16.21 18.91 11.68
N GLU A 40 -16.49 18.61 12.95
CA GLU A 40 -17.84 18.33 13.45
C GLU A 40 -18.79 19.52 13.22
N SER A 41 -18.26 20.76 13.17
CA SER A 41 -19.04 21.96 12.85
C SER A 41 -19.54 22.00 11.41
N GLN A 42 -18.86 21.31 10.50
CA GLN A 42 -19.23 21.14 9.10
C GLN A 42 -19.66 19.71 8.78
N ASP A 43 -20.04 18.92 9.79
CA ASP A 43 -20.60 17.58 9.61
C ASP A 43 -19.67 16.62 8.83
N THR A 44 -18.34 16.81 8.95
CA THR A 44 -17.34 16.12 8.12
C THR A 44 -16.22 15.50 8.94
N LEU A 45 -15.84 14.27 8.61
CA LEU A 45 -14.67 13.53 9.12
C LEU A 45 -13.73 13.23 7.97
N THR A 46 -12.44 13.49 8.13
CA THR A 46 -11.43 13.21 7.10
C THR A 46 -10.66 11.95 7.45
N PHE A 47 -10.70 10.98 6.55
CA PHE A 47 -10.01 9.70 6.65
C PHE A 47 -8.76 9.68 5.77
N GLY A 48 -7.66 9.15 6.31
CA GLY A 48 -6.39 9.01 5.60
C GLY A 48 -6.30 7.68 4.86
N ASN A 49 -5.40 6.80 5.33
CA ASN A 49 -5.30 5.43 4.81
C ASN A 49 -6.62 4.69 5.00
N GLN A 50 -7.07 4.06 3.92
CA GLN A 50 -8.33 3.34 3.85
C GLN A 50 -8.09 1.92 3.32
N TYR A 51 -8.88 0.98 3.82
CA TYR A 51 -8.89 -0.41 3.39
C TYR A 51 -10.30 -0.82 3.04
N GLU A 52 -10.48 -1.28 1.82
CA GLU A 52 -11.75 -1.77 1.30
C GLU A 52 -11.82 -3.28 1.55
N ILE A 53 -12.87 -3.73 2.24
CA ILE A 53 -12.98 -5.12 2.69
C ILE A 53 -13.30 -6.04 1.51
N GLU A 54 -14.20 -5.63 0.62
CA GLU A 54 -14.72 -6.44 -0.49
C GLU A 54 -13.65 -6.72 -1.55
N THR A 55 -12.87 -5.72 -1.93
CA THR A 55 -11.78 -5.91 -2.89
C THR A 55 -10.43 -6.22 -2.26
N GLU A 56 -10.35 -6.23 -0.93
CA GLU A 56 -9.12 -6.45 -0.14
C GLU A 56 -7.97 -5.49 -0.54
N LYS A 57 -8.31 -4.24 -0.88
CA LYS A 57 -7.36 -3.23 -1.37
C LYS A 57 -7.18 -2.06 -0.44
N PHE A 58 -5.95 -1.54 -0.43
CA PHE A 58 -5.60 -0.30 0.26
C PHE A 58 -5.74 0.91 -0.67
N VAL A 59 -6.57 1.88 -0.28
CA VAL A 59 -6.69 3.21 -0.90
C VAL A 59 -5.90 4.20 -0.05
N THR A 60 -4.86 4.83 -0.62
CA THR A 60 -3.75 5.36 0.20
C THR A 60 -3.09 6.65 -0.28
N ASP A 61 -3.59 7.28 -1.34
CA ASP A 61 -3.04 8.55 -1.85
C ASP A 61 -4.04 9.72 -1.77
N GLN A 62 -5.25 9.48 -1.27
CA GLN A 62 -6.27 10.51 -1.13
C GLN A 62 -6.90 10.46 0.26
N ALA A 63 -6.98 11.62 0.89
CA ALA A 63 -7.81 11.79 2.07
C ALA A 63 -9.27 11.86 1.61
N PHE A 64 -10.15 11.16 2.33
CA PHE A 64 -11.57 11.11 2.01
C PHE A 64 -12.38 11.81 3.09
N ASP A 65 -13.22 12.74 2.67
CA ASP A 65 -14.12 13.48 3.55
C ASP A 65 -15.47 12.75 3.63
N LEU A 66 -15.73 12.11 4.76
CA LEU A 66 -16.97 11.44 5.07
C LEU A 66 -17.93 12.42 5.75
N ARG A 67 -19.13 12.55 5.19
CA ARG A 67 -20.21 13.31 5.83
C ARG A 67 -20.92 12.47 6.88
N ILE A 68 -20.96 12.95 8.12
CA ILE A 68 -21.47 12.19 9.27
C ILE A 68 -22.98 11.97 9.12
N SER A 69 -23.74 13.01 8.78
CA SER A 69 -25.20 12.95 8.68
C SER A 69 -25.74 11.94 7.66
N THR A 70 -24.97 11.62 6.62
CA THR A 70 -25.38 10.66 5.57
C THR A 70 -24.98 9.23 5.89
N ASN A 71 -24.04 9.02 6.80
CA ASN A 71 -23.45 7.72 7.09
C ASN A 71 -24.01 7.11 8.38
N LYS A 72 -25.10 6.35 8.24
CA LYS A 72 -25.82 5.74 9.38
C LYS A 72 -25.08 4.55 10.02
N GLU A 73 -24.15 3.94 9.29
CA GLU A 73 -23.39 2.77 9.74
C GLU A 73 -21.97 3.10 10.23
N LEU A 74 -21.63 4.38 10.34
CA LEU A 74 -20.34 4.82 10.85
C LEU A 74 -20.16 4.36 12.31
N ARG A 75 -19.14 3.54 12.55
CA ARG A 75 -18.79 3.03 13.88
C ARG A 75 -17.28 2.88 14.04
N GLU A 76 -16.82 2.78 15.28
CA GLU A 76 -15.43 2.40 15.56
C GLU A 76 -15.17 0.96 15.08
N ALA A 77 -13.96 0.73 14.56
CA ALA A 77 -13.53 -0.59 14.14
C ALA A 77 -13.38 -1.53 15.35
N THR A 78 -13.76 -2.78 15.17
CA THR A 78 -13.49 -3.84 16.16
C THR A 78 -11.99 -4.17 16.20
N GLU A 79 -11.57 -4.90 17.24
CA GLU A 79 -10.17 -5.34 17.36
C GLU A 79 -9.73 -6.20 16.16
N ASP A 80 -10.60 -7.12 15.70
CA ASP A 80 -10.33 -7.98 14.54
C ASP A 80 -10.16 -7.17 13.25
N GLU A 81 -11.01 -6.16 13.03
CA GLU A 81 -10.94 -5.24 11.89
C GLU A 81 -9.70 -4.35 11.94
N ALA A 82 -9.32 -3.90 13.14
CA ALA A 82 -8.08 -3.16 13.33
C ALA A 82 -6.86 -4.03 13.01
N ILE A 83 -6.85 -5.30 13.45
CA ILE A 83 -5.80 -6.26 13.11
C ILE A 83 -5.75 -6.51 11.60
N LEU A 84 -6.89 -6.71 10.95
CA LEU A 84 -6.99 -6.88 9.49
C LEU A 84 -6.37 -5.69 8.76
N PHE A 85 -6.76 -4.48 9.14
CA PHE A 85 -6.22 -3.23 8.59
C PHE A 85 -4.70 -3.16 8.79
N GLN A 86 -4.19 -3.42 10.00
CA GLN A 86 -2.74 -3.32 10.26
C GLN A 86 -1.92 -4.37 9.48
N ASN A 87 -2.44 -5.59 9.36
CA ASN A 87 -1.79 -6.66 8.59
C ASN A 87 -1.71 -6.30 7.11
N ALA A 88 -2.83 -5.89 6.53
CA ALA A 88 -2.87 -5.52 5.13
C ALA A 88 -2.09 -4.20 4.87
N PHE A 89 -2.06 -3.26 5.81
CA PHE A 89 -1.23 -2.05 5.72
C PHE A 89 0.26 -2.40 5.72
N THR A 90 0.67 -3.35 6.57
CA THR A 90 2.06 -3.84 6.64
C THR A 90 2.47 -4.52 5.33
N LEU A 91 1.60 -5.36 4.76
CA LEU A 91 1.83 -6.00 3.46
C LEU A 91 1.93 -4.98 2.33
N TRP A 92 1.02 -4.02 2.29
CA TRP A 92 1.03 -2.92 1.31
C TRP A 92 2.29 -2.05 1.43
N LYS A 93 2.70 -1.69 2.65
CA LYS A 93 3.93 -0.91 2.87
C LYS A 93 5.17 -1.69 2.41
N LYS A 94 5.17 -3.01 2.62
CA LYS A 94 6.23 -3.92 2.14
C LYS A 94 6.23 -4.03 0.61
N SER A 95 5.07 -4.00 -0.04
CA SER A 95 4.97 -4.04 -1.52
C SER A 95 5.34 -2.71 -2.17
N LYS A 96 4.97 -1.56 -1.58
CA LYS A 96 5.40 -0.22 -2.06
C LYS A 96 6.92 -0.01 -1.95
N ASN A 97 7.57 -0.62 -0.96
CA ASN A 97 9.02 -0.55 -0.79
C ASN A 97 9.79 -1.54 -1.67
N GLN A 98 9.10 -2.47 -2.36
CA GLN A 98 9.74 -3.24 -3.42
C GLN A 98 9.69 -2.41 -4.71
N PRO A 99 10.83 -2.17 -5.39
CA PRO A 99 10.78 -1.54 -6.70
C PRO A 99 9.89 -2.40 -7.61
N SER A 100 8.77 -1.82 -8.07
CA SER A 100 7.85 -2.50 -8.98
C SER A 100 8.44 -2.48 -10.39
N PHE A 101 9.38 -3.39 -10.64
CA PHE A 101 9.91 -3.60 -11.97
C PHE A 101 8.81 -4.16 -12.88
N ARG A 102 8.60 -3.51 -14.02
CA ARG A 102 7.80 -4.06 -15.12
C ARG A 102 8.66 -5.01 -15.92
N THR A 103 8.04 -6.02 -16.52
CA THR A 103 8.74 -6.90 -17.46
C THR A 103 9.43 -6.06 -18.54
N PHE A 104 10.69 -6.40 -18.78
CA PHE A 104 11.64 -5.73 -19.66
C PHE A 104 12.21 -4.39 -19.17
N ASP A 105 11.97 -4.01 -17.91
CA ASP A 105 12.68 -2.87 -17.33
C ASP A 105 14.19 -3.10 -17.31
N LYS A 106 14.95 -2.03 -17.59
CA LYS A 106 16.40 -2.02 -17.43
C LYS A 106 16.74 -1.94 -15.94
N VAL A 107 17.46 -2.94 -15.46
CA VAL A 107 17.81 -3.09 -14.05
C VAL A 107 19.29 -3.38 -13.86
N LEU A 108 19.76 -3.19 -12.63
CA LEU A 108 21.03 -3.72 -12.15
C LEU A 108 20.74 -4.85 -11.17
N VAL A 109 21.39 -5.99 -11.34
CA VAL A 109 21.21 -7.16 -10.49
C VAL A 109 22.53 -7.66 -9.91
N ARG A 110 22.49 -8.25 -8.71
CA ARG A 110 23.62 -8.95 -8.07
C ARG A 110 23.14 -9.96 -7.02
N ASN A 111 24.07 -10.83 -6.60
CA ASN A 111 23.80 -11.93 -5.65
C ASN A 111 24.46 -11.74 -4.28
N SER A 112 25.34 -10.76 -4.12
CA SER A 112 25.91 -10.37 -2.84
C SER A 112 26.48 -8.96 -2.96
N ASP A 113 26.76 -8.32 -1.83
CA ASP A 113 27.37 -6.98 -1.83
C ASP A 113 28.81 -6.97 -2.35
N GLU A 114 29.50 -8.13 -2.31
CA GLU A 114 30.83 -8.33 -2.90
C GLU A 114 30.78 -8.49 -4.43
N HIS A 115 29.61 -8.82 -4.99
CA HIS A 115 29.44 -8.96 -6.42
C HIS A 115 29.18 -7.61 -7.10
N LYS A 116 29.80 -7.46 -8.28
CA LYS A 116 29.54 -6.30 -9.14
C LYS A 116 28.09 -6.28 -9.61
N TRP A 117 27.48 -5.10 -9.62
CA TRP A 117 26.20 -4.86 -10.28
C TRP A 117 26.29 -5.18 -11.77
N ARG A 118 25.34 -5.97 -12.27
CA ARG A 118 25.29 -6.36 -13.68
C ARG A 118 24.05 -5.76 -14.36
N PRO A 119 24.22 -5.05 -15.49
CA PRO A 119 23.09 -4.62 -16.31
C PRO A 119 22.30 -5.81 -16.83
N ALA A 120 20.99 -5.76 -16.65
CA ALA A 120 20.06 -6.81 -17.05
C ALA A 120 18.71 -6.22 -17.50
N ILE A 121 17.92 -7.07 -18.14
CA ILE A 121 16.53 -6.82 -18.48
C ILE A 121 15.67 -7.67 -17.55
N PHE A 122 14.82 -7.03 -16.76
CA PHE A 122 13.96 -7.69 -15.79
C PHE A 122 12.95 -8.60 -16.49
N ALA A 123 12.76 -9.81 -15.98
CA ALA A 123 11.73 -10.72 -16.49
C ALA A 123 10.54 -10.77 -15.54
N ARG A 124 10.77 -11.18 -14.28
CA ARG A 124 9.71 -11.30 -13.25
C ARG A 124 10.29 -11.40 -11.85
N THR A 125 9.45 -11.09 -10.87
CA THR A 125 9.69 -11.46 -9.46
C THR A 125 9.17 -12.87 -9.24
N ARG A 126 9.99 -13.72 -8.62
CA ARG A 126 9.58 -15.06 -8.18
C ARG A 126 8.75 -14.96 -6.90
N ILE A 127 7.70 -15.75 -6.85
CA ILE A 127 6.86 -15.92 -5.66
C ILE A 127 7.39 -17.14 -4.90
N GLY A 128 7.62 -16.99 -3.59
CA GLY A 128 8.11 -18.06 -2.70
C GLY A 128 9.24 -17.62 -1.76
N GLU A 129 9.68 -18.52 -0.88
CA GLU A 129 10.67 -18.28 0.19
C GLU A 129 12.14 -18.27 -0.28
N SER A 130 12.40 -18.35 -1.58
CA SER A 130 13.77 -18.34 -2.11
C SER A 130 14.44 -16.98 -1.88
N PRO A 131 15.74 -16.93 -1.49
CA PRO A 131 16.49 -15.68 -1.47
C PRO A 131 16.67 -15.09 -2.87
N TYR A 132 16.60 -15.91 -3.93
CA TYR A 132 16.69 -15.47 -5.33
C TYR A 132 15.32 -15.04 -5.85
N LYS A 133 14.99 -13.77 -5.64
CA LYS A 133 13.66 -13.21 -5.90
C LYS A 133 13.48 -12.68 -7.32
N TYR A 134 14.56 -12.33 -8.02
CA TYR A 134 14.45 -11.60 -9.29
C TYR A 134 15.00 -12.44 -10.43
N ASN A 135 14.18 -12.68 -11.45
CA ASN A 135 14.62 -13.31 -12.68
C ASN A 135 14.92 -12.21 -13.71
N ALA A 136 16.11 -12.22 -14.30
CA ALA A 136 16.54 -11.20 -15.25
C ALA A 136 17.50 -11.75 -16.32
N LEU A 137 17.42 -11.20 -17.53
CA LEU A 137 18.31 -11.49 -18.66
C LEU A 137 19.56 -10.60 -18.56
N LEU A 138 20.72 -11.19 -18.30
CA LEU A 138 21.99 -10.46 -18.27
C LEU A 138 22.35 -9.95 -19.65
N LEU A 139 22.59 -8.64 -19.79
CA LEU A 139 22.96 -8.03 -21.07
C LEU A 139 24.37 -8.46 -21.52
N CYS A 140 25.26 -8.77 -20.58
CA CYS A 140 26.65 -9.14 -20.89
C CYS A 140 26.81 -10.58 -21.40
N THR A 141 25.92 -11.49 -21.02
CA THR A 141 26.02 -12.92 -21.37
C THR A 141 24.87 -13.42 -22.22
N GLY A 142 23.76 -12.68 -22.33
CA GLY A 142 22.55 -13.15 -23.00
C GLY A 142 21.84 -14.29 -22.25
N HIS A 143 22.21 -14.58 -21.01
CA HIS A 143 21.61 -15.65 -20.21
C HIS A 143 20.64 -15.09 -19.17
N VAL A 144 19.54 -15.80 -18.96
CA VAL A 144 18.62 -15.55 -17.86
C VAL A 144 19.20 -16.14 -16.57
N GLY A 145 19.21 -15.36 -15.51
CA GLY A 145 19.65 -15.78 -14.19
C GLY A 145 18.66 -15.36 -13.09
N ASP A 146 18.83 -15.95 -11.92
CA ASP A 146 18.10 -15.57 -10.71
C ASP A 146 19.00 -14.78 -9.76
N PHE A 147 18.42 -13.72 -9.18
CA PHE A 147 19.16 -12.71 -8.43
C PHE A 147 18.51 -12.36 -7.10
N ILE A 148 19.34 -12.02 -6.11
CA ILE A 148 18.91 -11.64 -4.76
C ILE A 148 18.54 -10.16 -4.69
N GLN A 149 19.34 -9.30 -5.34
CA GLN A 149 19.15 -7.85 -5.36
C GLN A 149 18.88 -7.38 -6.79
N CYS A 150 17.94 -6.45 -6.92
CA CYS A 150 17.56 -5.81 -8.18
C CYS A 150 17.21 -4.35 -7.92
N ILE A 151 17.82 -3.43 -8.67
CA ILE A 151 17.60 -1.97 -8.56
C ILE A 151 17.35 -1.37 -9.94
N PRO A 152 16.66 -0.22 -10.05
CA PRO A 152 16.47 0.45 -11.34
C PRO A 152 17.81 0.82 -11.96
N TYR A 153 18.00 0.57 -13.27
CA TYR A 153 19.20 1.04 -13.97
C TYR A 153 19.22 2.57 -14.08
N LYS A 154 18.06 3.17 -14.38
CA LYS A 154 17.90 4.62 -14.51
C LYS A 154 18.18 5.32 -13.17
N GLY A 155 19.12 6.26 -13.16
CA GLY A 155 19.58 6.97 -11.97
C GLY A 155 20.69 6.27 -11.18
N ASN A 156 21.02 5.01 -11.52
CA ASN A 156 22.07 4.22 -10.88
C ASN A 156 23.15 3.75 -11.86
N GLU A 157 23.25 4.38 -13.04
CA GLU A 157 24.11 3.95 -14.15
C GLU A 157 25.58 3.84 -13.72
N LYS A 158 26.05 4.76 -12.87
CA LYS A 158 27.40 4.79 -12.31
C LYS A 158 27.77 3.54 -11.50
N MET A 159 26.78 2.79 -11.03
CA MET A 159 27.00 1.59 -10.22
C MET A 159 27.26 0.36 -11.08
N ALA A 160 26.95 0.40 -12.38
CA ALA A 160 27.19 -0.71 -13.29
C ALA A 160 28.65 -1.17 -13.23
N PHE A 161 28.86 -2.48 -13.08
CA PHE A 161 30.17 -3.12 -12.97
C PHE A 161 31.01 -2.74 -11.73
N THR A 162 30.39 -2.11 -10.72
CA THR A 162 31.00 -1.78 -9.42
C THR A 162 30.38 -2.60 -8.29
N THR A 163 31.04 -2.63 -7.14
CA THR A 163 30.53 -3.20 -5.89
C THR A 163 29.90 -2.13 -4.97
N ALA A 164 29.60 -0.93 -5.49
CA ALA A 164 29.07 0.15 -4.69
C ALA A 164 27.77 -0.27 -3.97
N PRO A 165 27.57 0.13 -2.70
CA PRO A 165 26.31 -0.10 -1.99
C PRO A 165 25.18 0.72 -2.61
N PHE A 166 23.96 0.18 -2.57
CA PHE A 166 22.73 0.85 -2.98
C PHE A 166 21.98 1.36 -1.76
#